data_AF-B9THV6-F1
#
_entry.id   AF-B9THV6-F1
#
_cell.length_a   1.000
_cell.length_b   1.000
_cell.length_c   1.000
_cell.angle_alpha   90.00
_cell.angle_beta   90.00
_cell.angle_gamma   90.00
#
_symmetry.space_group_name_H-M   'P 1'
#
loop_
_entity.id
_entity.type
_entity.pdbx_description
1 polymer ?
#
loop_
_entity_poly.entity_id
_entity_poly.type
_entity_poly.pdbx_seq_one_letter_code
_entity_poly.pdbx_strand_id
1 'polypeptide(L)'
;MAKNVLLLHATRVDIDERVERVLRGLGNPEPPLQLQDVRELLELDFGFYTATDPGLADEAISRIRVATIQVFKRPTLIIDAIRKFSLKALYLPDRKRILLDGNEPKLKHRWNEAHEVGHSLLPWHEEMMHGDNDHTLSRAWETLI
;
A
#
# COMPACT_ATOMS: atom_id res chain seq x y z
N MET A 1 8.55 -20.39 11.14
CA MET A 1 9.53 -19.29 11.29
C MET A 1 9.71 -18.66 9.93
N ALA A 2 9.61 -17.34 9.81
CA ALA A 2 9.91 -16.66 8.56
C ALA A 2 11.38 -16.90 8.21
N LYS A 3 11.64 -17.40 7.00
CA LYS A 3 12.99 -17.60 6.50
C LYS A 3 13.49 -16.22 6.05
N ASN A 4 14.57 -15.72 6.63
CA ASN A 4 15.18 -14.48 6.14
C ASN A 4 15.69 -14.74 4.73
N VAL A 5 14.98 -14.20 3.74
CA VAL A 5 15.39 -14.26 2.34
C VAL A 5 16.34 -13.09 2.12
N LEU A 6 17.56 -13.38 1.68
CA LEU A 6 18.43 -12.33 1.16
C LEU A 6 17.78 -11.81 -0.13
N LEU A 7 17.43 -10.53 -0.15
CA LEU A 7 16.92 -9.89 -1.36
C LEU A 7 17.98 -10.00 -2.47
N LEU A 8 17.52 -10.24 -3.70
CA LEU A 8 18.39 -10.18 -4.86
C LEU A 8 19.03 -8.79 -4.93
N HIS A 9 20.28 -8.73 -5.38
CA HIS A 9 21.03 -7.46 -5.47
C HIS A 9 20.24 -6.39 -6.23
N ALA A 10 19.64 -6.76 -7.37
CA ALA A 10 18.84 -5.87 -8.20
C ALA A 10 17.62 -5.30 -7.45
N THR A 11 16.90 -6.13 -6.69
CA THR A 11 15.75 -5.70 -5.88
C THR A 11 16.16 -4.70 -4.80
N ARG A 12 17.30 -4.94 -4.14
CA ARG A 12 17.82 -3.99 -3.14
C ARG A 12 18.18 -2.64 -3.77
N VAL A 13 18.87 -2.65 -4.91
CA VAL A 13 19.23 -1.41 -5.62
C VAL A 13 17.99 -0.63 -6.05
N ASP A 14 16.96 -1.29 -6.60
CA ASP A 14 15.71 -0.62 -6.97
C ASP A 14 15.02 0.03 -5.76
N ILE A 15 14.97 -0.67 -4.61
CA ILE A 15 14.44 -0.11 -3.36
C ILE A 15 15.26 1.13 -2.94
N ASP A 16 16.58 1.01 -2.90
CA ASP A 16 17.47 2.09 -2.46
C ASP A 16 17.32 3.33 -3.35
N GLU A 17 17.33 3.17 -4.68
CA GLU A 17 17.17 4.29 -5.63
C GLU A 17 15.83 5.04 -5.46
N ARG A 18 14.75 4.29 -5.20
CA ARG A 18 13.42 4.86 -4.97
C ARG A 18 13.35 5.63 -3.66
N VAL A 19 13.89 5.05 -2.58
CA VAL A 19 13.97 5.72 -1.27
C VAL A 19 14.83 6.98 -1.36
N GLU A 20 16.00 6.90 -2.01
CA GLU A 20 16.86 8.06 -2.19
C GLU A 20 16.21 9.18 -3.00
N ARG A 21 15.40 8.85 -4.02
CA ARG A 21 14.66 9.86 -4.78
C ARG A 21 13.69 10.62 -3.87
N VAL A 22 13.00 9.92 -2.97
CA VAL A 22 12.12 10.54 -1.97
C VAL A 22 12.92 11.43 -1.03
N LEU A 23 14.01 10.92 -0.45
CA LEU A 23 14.86 11.70 0.47
C LEU A 23 15.39 12.97 -0.19
N ARG A 24 15.89 12.87 -1.43
CA ARG A 24 16.33 14.04 -2.21
C ARG A 24 15.20 15.02 -2.47
N GLY A 25 14.00 14.53 -2.81
CA GLY A 25 12.81 15.35 -3.01
C GLY A 25 12.39 16.13 -1.76
N LEU A 26 12.66 15.58 -0.57
CA LEU A 26 12.43 16.25 0.73
C LEU A 26 13.58 17.19 1.15
N GLY A 27 14.65 17.29 0.37
CA GLY A 27 15.84 18.07 0.73
C GLY A 27 16.81 17.35 1.66
N ASN A 28 16.77 16.01 1.71
CA ASN A 28 17.59 15.15 2.58
C ASN A 28 17.55 15.54 4.07
N PRO A 29 16.35 15.60 4.69
CA PRO A 29 16.24 15.94 6.10
C PRO A 29 16.80 14.82 6.99
N GLU A 30 17.32 15.18 8.16
CA GLU A 30 17.68 14.21 9.19
C GLU A 30 16.40 13.52 9.75
N PRO A 31 16.45 12.21 10.04
CA PRO A 31 15.33 11.53 10.68
C PRO A 31 14.97 12.11 12.07
N PRO A 32 13.70 11.95 12.53
CA PRO A 32 12.60 11.26 11.85
C PRO A 32 11.94 12.12 10.76
N LEU A 33 11.66 11.50 9.60
CA LEU A 33 10.91 12.16 8.53
C LEU A 33 9.51 12.58 8.99
N GLN A 34 9.06 13.76 8.56
CA GLN A 34 7.66 14.15 8.69
C GLN A 34 6.86 13.43 7.62
N LEU A 35 5.95 12.53 8.03
CA LEU A 35 5.18 11.74 7.07
C LEU A 35 4.22 12.61 6.26
N GLN A 36 3.84 13.80 6.75
CA GLN A 36 3.05 14.75 5.98
C GLN A 36 3.80 15.21 4.74
N ASP A 37 5.04 15.67 4.90
CA ASP A 37 5.88 16.10 3.80
C ASP A 37 6.13 14.97 2.80
N VAL A 38 6.33 13.74 3.30
CA VAL A 38 6.46 12.54 2.45
C VAL A 38 5.20 12.32 1.61
N ARG A 39 4.01 12.45 2.21
CA ARG A 39 2.73 12.31 1.49
C ARG A 39 2.52 13.43 0.49
N GLU A 40 2.81 14.67 0.86
CA GLU A 40 2.71 15.82 -0.04
C GLU A 40 3.63 15.65 -1.26
N LEU A 41 4.89 15.21 -1.05
CA LEU A 41 5.83 14.94 -2.14
C LEU A 41 5.35 13.83 -3.08
N LEU A 42 4.74 12.77 -2.53
CA LEU A 42 4.29 11.61 -3.28
C LEU A 42 2.85 11.75 -3.83
N GLU A 43 2.19 12.87 -3.51
CA GLU A 43 0.77 13.12 -3.79
C GLU A 43 -0.13 12.03 -3.18
N LEU A 44 0.19 11.58 -1.96
CA LEU A 44 -0.55 10.56 -1.24
C LEU A 44 -1.66 11.20 -0.39
N ASP A 45 -2.92 10.83 -0.66
CA ASP A 45 -4.01 11.12 0.25
C ASP A 45 -3.96 10.19 1.48
N PHE A 46 -4.43 10.66 2.63
CA PHE A 46 -4.43 9.91 3.87
C PHE A 46 -5.75 10.05 4.60
N GLY A 47 -6.34 8.91 4.97
CA GLY A 47 -7.59 8.85 5.71
C GLY A 47 -7.60 7.74 6.75
N PHE A 48 -8.59 7.80 7.62
CA PHE A 48 -8.90 6.72 8.55
C PHE A 48 -10.11 5.95 8.05
N TYR A 49 -10.18 4.65 8.35
CA TYR A 49 -11.43 3.89 8.31
C TYR A 49 -11.69 3.29 9.68
N THR A 50 -12.93 2.91 9.94
CA THR A 50 -13.23 1.98 11.04
C THR A 50 -14.14 0.89 10.50
N ALA A 51 -14.05 -0.32 11.05
CA ALA A 51 -14.95 -1.42 10.65
C ALA A 51 -16.45 -1.12 10.90
N THR A 52 -16.76 -0.02 11.60
CA THR A 52 -18.11 0.46 11.95
C THR A 52 -18.52 1.73 11.21
N ASP A 53 -17.65 2.34 10.42
CA ASP A 53 -17.96 3.52 9.59
C ASP A 53 -18.14 3.10 8.12
N PRO A 54 -19.39 3.02 7.63
CA PRO A 54 -19.67 2.50 6.29
C PRO A 54 -19.11 3.38 5.17
N GLY A 55 -18.97 4.69 5.37
CA GLY A 55 -18.69 5.62 4.26
C GLY A 55 -17.32 5.44 3.60
N LEU A 56 -16.28 5.22 4.41
CA LEU A 56 -14.90 5.04 3.92
C LEU A 56 -14.57 3.56 3.66
N ALA A 57 -15.24 2.66 4.38
CA ALA A 57 -15.23 1.24 4.07
C ALA A 57 -15.86 0.99 2.67
N ASP A 58 -17.02 1.58 2.35
CA ASP A 58 -17.70 1.44 1.05
C ASP A 58 -16.84 1.89 -0.13
N GLU A 59 -16.01 2.92 0.05
CA GLU A 59 -15.05 3.37 -0.96
C GLU A 59 -13.95 2.33 -1.22
N ALA A 60 -13.31 1.81 -0.16
CA ALA A 60 -12.30 0.74 -0.24
C ALA A 60 -12.88 -0.58 -0.80
N ILE A 61 -14.11 -0.91 -0.39
CA ILE A 61 -14.90 -2.06 -0.84
C ILE A 61 -15.29 -1.95 -2.32
N SER A 62 -15.61 -0.76 -2.82
CA SER A 62 -16.05 -0.61 -4.20
C SER A 62 -14.98 -1.01 -5.23
N ARG A 63 -13.69 -1.03 -4.85
CA ARG A 63 -12.58 -1.04 -5.82
C ARG A 63 -11.50 -2.11 -5.66
N ILE A 64 -11.39 -2.80 -4.51
CA ILE A 64 -10.87 -4.18 -4.55
C ILE A 64 -11.70 -5.01 -5.56
N ARG A 65 -12.98 -4.64 -5.72
CA ARG A 65 -13.91 -5.11 -6.76
C ARG A 65 -13.44 -4.90 -8.21
N VAL A 66 -12.56 -3.92 -8.48
CA VAL A 66 -12.07 -3.56 -9.83
C VAL A 66 -10.70 -4.17 -10.11
N ALA A 67 -9.84 -4.31 -9.08
CA ALA A 67 -8.49 -4.86 -9.23
C ALA A 67 -8.39 -6.39 -8.99
N THR A 68 -9.39 -7.02 -8.37
CA THR A 68 -9.43 -8.48 -8.18
C THR A 68 -10.47 -9.11 -9.10
N ILE A 69 -10.00 -9.86 -10.10
CA ILE A 69 -10.80 -10.75 -10.95
C ILE A 69 -11.80 -11.53 -10.05
N GLN A 70 -13.11 -11.37 -10.32
CA GLN A 70 -14.29 -12.06 -9.75
C GLN A 70 -14.92 -11.57 -8.41
N VAL A 71 -14.57 -10.42 -7.80
CA VAL A 71 -15.32 -9.91 -6.61
C VAL A 71 -16.54 -9.04 -6.99
N PHE A 72 -17.03 -9.14 -8.23
CA PHE A 72 -18.09 -8.29 -8.77
C PHE A 72 -19.45 -8.37 -8.07
N LYS A 73 -19.69 -9.25 -7.10
CA LYS A 73 -21.05 -9.48 -6.57
C LYS A 73 -21.33 -9.18 -5.09
N ARG A 74 -20.33 -8.89 -4.23
CA ARG A 74 -20.61 -8.78 -2.77
C ARG A 74 -19.69 -7.80 -2.04
N PRO A 75 -20.11 -6.53 -1.84
CA PRO A 75 -19.35 -5.56 -1.04
C PRO A 75 -19.04 -6.04 0.39
N THR A 76 -19.89 -6.89 0.97
CA THR A 76 -19.64 -7.53 2.26
C THR A 76 -18.34 -8.35 2.31
N LEU A 77 -17.90 -8.97 1.20
CA LEU A 77 -16.68 -9.79 1.18
C LEU A 77 -15.39 -9.01 1.44
N ILE A 78 -15.38 -7.70 1.19
CA ILE A 78 -14.21 -6.86 1.40
C ILE A 78 -14.17 -6.33 2.83
N ILE A 79 -15.32 -5.97 3.42
CA ILE A 79 -15.42 -5.77 4.88
C ILE A 79 -15.00 -7.05 5.58
N ASP A 80 -15.50 -8.18 5.10
CA ASP A 80 -15.16 -9.49 5.66
C ASP A 80 -13.69 -9.80 5.45
N ALA A 81 -13.06 -9.43 4.33
CA ALA A 81 -11.62 -9.58 4.12
C ALA A 81 -10.81 -8.64 5.05
N ILE A 82 -11.13 -7.36 5.10
CA ILE A 82 -10.48 -6.39 6.00
C ILE A 82 -10.61 -6.85 7.47
N ARG A 83 -11.78 -7.36 7.88
CA ARG A 83 -12.02 -7.92 9.23
C ARG A 83 -11.30 -9.26 9.43
N LYS A 84 -11.40 -10.19 8.48
CA LYS A 84 -10.82 -11.54 8.52
C LYS A 84 -9.30 -11.50 8.52
N PHE A 85 -8.71 -10.61 7.74
CA PHE A 85 -7.27 -10.36 7.71
C PHE A 85 -6.84 -9.33 8.75
N SER A 86 -7.79 -8.68 9.43
CA SER A 86 -7.54 -7.65 10.46
C SER A 86 -6.53 -6.62 9.98
N LEU A 87 -6.72 -6.10 8.76
CA LEU A 87 -5.81 -5.12 8.16
C LEU A 87 -5.75 -3.89 9.07
N LYS A 88 -4.53 -3.37 9.25
CA LYS A 88 -4.25 -2.22 10.14
C LYS A 88 -4.09 -0.92 9.38
N ALA A 89 -3.74 -1.04 8.11
CA ALA A 89 -3.77 0.00 7.10
C ALA A 89 -3.82 -0.68 5.71
N LEU A 90 -4.08 0.11 4.67
CA LEU A 90 -3.97 -0.31 3.27
C LEU A 90 -3.66 0.89 2.37
N TYR A 91 -2.81 0.67 1.37
CA TYR A 91 -2.56 1.57 0.25
C TYR A 91 -3.44 1.21 -0.96
N LEU A 92 -4.09 2.21 -1.54
CA LEU A 92 -4.93 2.15 -2.73
C LEU A 92 -4.20 2.84 -3.90
N PRO A 93 -3.54 2.07 -4.81
CA PRO A 93 -2.67 2.63 -5.84
C PRO A 93 -3.40 3.54 -6.84
N ASP A 94 -4.59 3.16 -7.30
CA ASP A 94 -5.42 3.94 -8.25
C ASP A 94 -5.72 5.38 -7.79
N ARG A 95 -5.70 5.63 -6.48
CA ARG A 95 -6.05 6.91 -5.87
C ARG A 95 -4.86 7.58 -5.20
N LYS A 96 -3.70 6.92 -5.19
CA LYS A 96 -2.58 7.30 -4.33
C LYS A 96 -3.05 7.54 -2.88
N ARG A 97 -3.86 6.64 -2.31
CA ARG A 97 -4.51 6.88 -1.01
C ARG A 97 -4.12 5.83 0.03
N ILE A 98 -3.77 6.28 1.22
CA ILE A 98 -3.51 5.43 2.39
C ILE A 98 -4.72 5.51 3.32
N LEU A 99 -5.22 4.35 3.74
CA LEU A 99 -6.29 4.22 4.72
C LEU A 99 -5.78 3.48 5.95
N LEU A 100 -5.96 4.06 7.13
CA LEU A 100 -5.51 3.49 8.40
C LEU A 100 -6.68 3.13 9.32
N ASP A 101 -6.63 2.00 10.03
CA ASP A 101 -7.68 1.66 10.99
C ASP A 101 -7.62 2.61 12.19
N GLY A 102 -8.65 3.45 12.34
CA GLY A 102 -8.75 4.42 13.43
C GLY A 102 -8.75 3.80 14.83
N ASN A 103 -9.02 2.49 14.95
CA ASN A 103 -8.97 1.76 16.22
C ASN A 103 -7.56 1.30 16.62
N GLU A 104 -6.57 1.44 15.73
CA GLU A 104 -5.20 1.10 16.10
C GLU A 104 -4.65 2.05 17.18
N PRO A 105 -3.83 1.57 18.11
CA PRO A 105 -3.14 2.43 19.06
C PRO A 105 -2.36 3.54 18.33
N LYS A 106 -2.49 4.79 18.80
CA LYS A 106 -1.83 5.96 18.18
C LYS A 106 -0.32 5.77 17.98
N LEU A 107 0.35 5.04 18.88
CA LEU A 107 1.77 4.72 18.78
C LEU A 107 2.12 3.88 17.52
N LYS A 108 1.17 3.13 16.98
CA LYS A 108 1.33 2.32 15.77
C LYS A 108 0.97 3.05 14.49
N HIS A 109 0.27 4.18 14.57
CA HIS A 109 -0.20 4.89 13.37
C HIS A 109 0.96 5.26 12.45
N ARG A 110 2.01 5.84 13.03
CA ARG A 110 3.22 6.23 12.28
C ARG A 110 3.88 5.03 11.59
N TRP A 111 3.93 3.88 12.26
CA TRP A 111 4.53 2.67 11.69
C TRP A 111 3.69 2.15 10.52
N ASN A 112 2.38 2.03 10.72
CA ASN A 112 1.46 1.54 9.69
C ASN A 112 1.44 2.49 8.48
N GLU A 113 1.38 3.79 8.71
CA GLU A 113 1.44 4.77 7.65
C GLU A 113 2.75 4.70 6.85
N ALA A 114 3.90 4.65 7.54
CA ALA A 114 5.20 4.52 6.87
C ALA A 114 5.31 3.21 6.08
N HIS A 115 4.68 2.14 6.56
CA HIS A 115 4.61 0.86 5.84
C HIS A 115 3.83 1.02 4.51
N GLU A 116 2.67 1.66 4.55
CA GLU A 116 1.86 1.91 3.35
C GLU A 116 2.52 2.90 2.37
N VAL A 117 3.27 3.88 2.87
CA VAL A 117 4.16 4.69 2.02
C VAL A 117 5.15 3.79 1.30
N GLY A 118 5.75 2.81 1.99
CA GLY A 118 6.63 1.83 1.38
C GLY A 118 5.98 1.06 0.22
N HIS A 119 4.72 0.64 0.38
CA HIS A 119 3.96 0.03 -0.71
C HIS A 119 3.77 0.95 -1.91
N SER A 120 3.59 2.26 -1.69
CA SER A 120 3.49 3.22 -2.79
C SER A 120 4.78 3.39 -3.60
N LEU A 121 5.93 3.08 -3.01
CA LEU A 121 7.23 3.22 -3.68
C LEU A 121 7.56 2.03 -4.58
N LEU A 122 6.96 0.87 -4.38
CA LEU A 122 7.38 -0.41 -4.98
C LEU A 122 6.26 -0.98 -5.87
N PRO A 123 6.20 -0.64 -7.18
CA PRO A 123 5.13 -1.09 -8.07
C PRO A 123 4.99 -2.61 -8.17
N TRP A 124 6.11 -3.35 -8.14
CA TRP A 124 6.10 -4.81 -8.13
C TRP A 124 5.56 -5.41 -6.82
N HIS A 125 5.49 -4.63 -5.75
CA HIS A 125 4.86 -5.06 -4.50
C HIS A 125 3.33 -5.03 -4.61
N GLU A 126 2.76 -4.21 -5.50
CA GLU A 126 1.32 -4.24 -5.81
C GLU A 126 0.90 -5.61 -6.34
N GLU A 127 1.66 -6.16 -7.28
CA GLU A 127 1.41 -7.48 -7.88
C GLU A 127 1.43 -8.62 -6.85
N MET A 128 2.31 -8.52 -5.84
CA MET A 128 2.37 -9.50 -4.74
C MET A 128 1.11 -9.47 -3.86
N MET A 129 0.41 -8.32 -3.77
CA MET A 129 -0.87 -8.17 -3.07
C MET A 129 -2.05 -8.70 -3.89
N HIS A 130 -1.91 -8.82 -5.21
CA HIS A 130 -2.91 -9.41 -6.10
C HIS A 130 -2.85 -10.94 -6.16
N GLY A 131 -1.78 -11.54 -5.61
CA GLY A 131 -1.45 -12.94 -5.81
C GLY A 131 -1.07 -13.19 -7.26
N ASP A 132 -0.03 -13.97 -7.48
CA ASP A 132 0.22 -14.54 -8.79
C ASP A 132 -1.02 -15.39 -9.15
N ASN A 133 -1.85 -14.89 -10.06
CA ASN A 133 -2.82 -15.71 -10.73
C ASN A 133 -2.20 -15.97 -12.11
N ASP A 134 -2.05 -17.24 -12.48
CA ASP A 134 -1.35 -17.72 -13.68
C ASP A 134 -2.00 -17.26 -15.02
N HIS A 135 -2.75 -16.16 -15.02
CA HIS A 135 -3.68 -15.70 -16.05
C HIS A 135 -3.52 -14.22 -16.43
N THR A 136 -2.74 -13.42 -15.70
CA THR A 136 -2.55 -12.00 -16.05
C THR A 136 -1.10 -11.58 -15.92
N LEU A 137 -0.43 -11.36 -17.06
CA LEU A 137 0.87 -10.68 -17.08
C LEU A 137 0.68 -9.24 -16.60
N SER A 138 1.56 -8.76 -15.73
CA SER A 138 1.54 -7.37 -15.32
C SER A 138 1.90 -6.44 -16.48
N ARG A 139 1.33 -5.23 -16.49
CA ARG A 139 1.58 -4.25 -17.57
C ARG A 139 3.03 -3.77 -17.62
N ALA A 140 3.82 -3.98 -16.57
CA ALA A 140 5.22 -3.57 -16.52
C ALA A 140 6.13 -4.38 -17.47
N TRP A 141 5.71 -5.58 -17.88
CA TRP A 141 6.48 -6.47 -18.76
C TRP A 141 6.70 -5.92 -20.17
N GLU A 142 5.85 -5.02 -20.67
CA GLU A 142 5.96 -4.46 -22.03
C GLU A 142 7.13 -3.47 -22.20
N THR A 143 7.78 -3.04 -21.12
CA THR A 143 8.84 -2.01 -21.15
C THR A 143 10.27 -2.56 -21.06
N LEU A 144 10.45 -3.89 -21.10
CA LEU A 144 11.74 -4.56 -20.86
C LEU A 144 12.28 -5.35 -22.08
N ILE A 145 11.78 -5.10 -23.29
CA ILE A 145 12.30 -5.69 -24.54
C ILE A 145 12.73 -4.58 -25.51
#